data_AF-A0A3S2A4P5-F1
#
_entry.id   AF-A0A3S2A4P5-F1
#
_cell.length_a   1.000
_cell.length_b   1.000
_cell.length_c   1.000
_cell.angle_alpha   90.00
_cell.angle_beta   90.00
_cell.angle_gamma   90.00
#
_symmetry.space_group_name_H-M   'P 1'
#
loop_
_entity.id
_entity.type
_entity.pdbx_description
1 polymer ?
#
loop_
_entity_poly.entity_id
_entity_poly.type
_entity_poly.pdbx_seq_one_letter_code
_entity_poly.pdbx_strand_id
1 'polypeptide(L)'
;EIPGVTTAMMVTLGEDGVKTIEDFAGYAADDLTGWKERKDGETKVYPGVLANHGVTRADAEQMVLAARLKAGWITEDELAAEEVSADEAVGA
;
A
#
# COMPACT_ATOMS: atom_id res chain seq x y z
N GLU A 1 -6.91 13.63 -0.76
CA GLU A 1 -5.59 13.27 -0.19
C GLU A 1 -5.63 11.85 0.39
N ILE A 2 -4.50 11.16 0.51
CA ILE A 2 -4.40 9.84 1.17
C ILE A 2 -3.67 10.06 2.51
N PRO A 3 -4.21 9.60 3.65
CA PRO A 3 -3.52 9.74 4.94
C PRO A 3 -2.12 9.11 4.92
N GLY A 4 -1.16 9.76 5.57
CA GLY A 4 0.22 9.27 5.65
C GLY A 4 1.10 9.53 4.43
N VAL A 5 0.54 9.98 3.30
CA VAL A 5 1.33 10.34 2.11
C VAL A 5 1.92 11.75 2.28
N THR A 6 3.24 11.83 2.32
CA THR A 6 3.98 13.10 2.43
C THR A 6 4.23 13.74 1.07
N THR A 7 4.62 15.02 1.04
CA THR A 7 5.03 15.69 -0.21
C THR A 7 6.20 15.01 -0.90
N ALA A 8 7.17 14.48 -0.15
CA ALA A 8 8.30 13.74 -0.73
C ALA A 8 7.83 12.44 -1.39
N MET A 9 6.89 11.71 -0.76
CA MET A 9 6.27 10.52 -1.35
C MET A 9 5.49 10.86 -2.61
N MET A 10 4.76 11.98 -2.65
CA MET A 10 4.04 12.41 -3.86
C MET A 10 4.98 12.64 -5.05
N VAL A 11 6.21 13.12 -4.82
CA VAL A 11 7.21 13.24 -5.89
C VAL A 11 7.60 11.87 -6.42
N THR A 12 7.97 10.94 -5.53
CA THR A 12 8.36 9.57 -5.92
C THR A 12 7.24 8.81 -6.64
N LEU A 13 5.99 8.96 -6.18
CA LEU A 13 4.82 8.37 -6.84
C LEU A 13 4.62 8.99 -8.24
N GLY A 14 4.81 10.31 -8.38
CA GLY A 14 4.74 10.99 -9.66
C GLY A 14 5.83 10.54 -10.65
N GLU A 15 7.04 10.25 -10.16
CA GLU A 15 8.13 9.67 -10.95
C GLU A 15 7.81 8.24 -11.43
N ASP A 16 7.06 7.47 -10.64
CA ASP A 16 6.54 6.14 -11.02
C ASP A 16 5.31 6.22 -11.96
N GLY A 17 4.79 7.43 -12.20
CA GLY A 17 3.72 7.69 -13.17
C GLY A 17 2.31 7.81 -12.57
N VAL A 18 2.18 7.79 -11.24
CA VAL A 18 0.91 7.98 -10.52
C VAL A 18 0.50 9.44 -10.53
N LYS A 19 -0.73 9.72 -11.01
CA LYS A 19 -1.24 11.09 -11.15
C LYS A 19 -2.57 11.31 -10.44
N THR A 20 -3.29 10.24 -10.16
CA THR A 20 -4.62 10.27 -9.56
C THR A 20 -4.71 9.33 -8.35
N ILE A 21 -5.77 9.49 -7.56
CA ILE A 21 -6.07 8.56 -6.46
C ILE A 21 -6.39 7.17 -7.03
N GLU A 22 -7.02 7.10 -8.20
CA GLU A 22 -7.34 5.84 -8.88
C GLU A 22 -6.07 5.08 -9.30
N ASP A 23 -5.06 5.80 -9.82
CA ASP A 23 -3.75 5.19 -10.12
C ASP A 23 -3.11 4.59 -8.86
N PHE A 24 -3.15 5.33 -7.75
CA PHE A 24 -2.60 4.86 -6.47
C PHE A 24 -3.38 3.65 -5.92
N ALA A 25 -4.71 3.64 -6.06
CA ALA A 25 -5.56 2.53 -5.60
C ALA A 25 -5.23 1.19 -6.27
N GLY A 26 -4.60 1.25 -7.44
CA GLY A 26 -4.10 0.10 -8.20
C GLY A 26 -2.90 -0.61 -7.59
N TYR A 27 -2.17 0.01 -6.66
CA TYR A 27 -1.04 -0.64 -5.99
C TYR A 27 -1.49 -1.75 -5.03
N ALA A 28 -0.63 -2.74 -4.86
CA ALA A 28 -0.54 -3.58 -3.69
C ALA A 28 0.46 -3.01 -2.68
N ALA A 29 0.40 -3.47 -1.44
CA ALA A 29 1.31 -3.01 -0.39
C ALA A 29 2.78 -3.33 -0.68
N ASP A 30 3.05 -4.44 -1.38
CA ASP A 30 4.39 -4.82 -1.84
C ASP A 30 4.87 -4.00 -3.05
N ASP A 31 4.00 -3.39 -3.84
CA ASP A 31 4.43 -2.40 -4.83
C ASP A 31 5.02 -1.17 -4.13
N LEU A 32 4.48 -0.81 -2.96
CA LEU A 32 4.96 0.34 -2.17
C LEU A 32 6.20 -0.01 -1.33
N THR A 33 6.22 -1.18 -0.69
CA THR A 33 7.26 -1.55 0.29
C THR A 33 8.33 -2.50 -0.25
N GLY A 34 8.05 -3.16 -1.37
CA GLY A 34 8.90 -4.16 -1.99
C GLY A 34 8.59 -5.58 -1.54
N TRP A 35 9.16 -6.54 -2.26
CA TRP A 35 9.04 -7.96 -1.96
C TRP A 35 10.37 -8.69 -2.11
N LYS A 36 10.41 -9.92 -1.61
CA LYS A 36 11.54 -10.83 -1.73
C LYS A 36 11.08 -12.09 -2.43
N GLU A 37 11.80 -12.49 -3.47
CA GLU A 37 11.58 -13.73 -4.19
C GLU A 37 12.71 -14.69 -3.86
N ARG A 38 12.37 -15.90 -3.40
CA ARG A 38 13.34 -16.96 -3.16
C ARG A 38 13.17 -18.04 -4.22
N LYS A 39 14.24 -18.34 -4.96
CA LYS A 39 14.27 -19.39 -5.97
C LYS A 39 15.65 -20.05 -5.98
N ASP A 40 15.68 -21.38 -6.05
CA ASP A 40 16.91 -22.17 -6.15
C ASP A 40 17.98 -21.86 -5.08
N GLY A 41 17.54 -21.50 -3.87
CA GLY A 41 18.43 -21.15 -2.75
C GLY A 41 18.90 -19.69 -2.72
N GLU A 42 18.66 -18.93 -3.79
CA GLU A 42 18.94 -17.50 -3.86
C GLU A 42 17.72 -16.67 -3.47
N THR A 43 17.95 -15.52 -2.83
CA THR A 43 16.90 -14.55 -2.49
C THR A 43 17.19 -13.24 -3.18
N LYS A 44 16.28 -12.81 -4.05
CA LYS A 44 16.34 -11.52 -4.73
C LYS A 44 15.35 -10.57 -4.06
N VAL A 45 15.80 -9.35 -3.80
CA VAL A 45 14.98 -8.28 -3.21
C VAL A 45 14.60 -7.30 -4.31
N TYR A 46 13.31 -6.99 -4.38
CA TYR A 46 12.75 -6.01 -5.28
C TYR A 46 12.24 -4.83 -4.43
N PRO A 47 12.86 -3.65 -4.51
CA PRO A 47 12.39 -2.50 -3.75
C PRO A 47 11.07 -2.00 -4.32
N GLY A 48 10.14 -1.64 -3.43
CA GLY A 48 8.91 -0.96 -3.81
C GLY A 48 9.13 0.54 -4.04
N VAL A 49 8.13 1.20 -4.62
CA VAL A 49 8.15 2.63 -4.99
C VAL A 49 8.47 3.51 -3.79
N LEU A 50 7.96 3.16 -2.60
CA LEU A 50 8.15 3.92 -1.37
C LEU A 50 9.18 3.31 -0.41
N ALA A 51 10.00 2.35 -0.84
CA ALA A 51 10.96 1.66 0.02
C ALA A 51 11.96 2.61 0.73
N ASN A 52 12.27 3.76 0.11
CA ASN A 52 13.18 4.76 0.68
C ASN A 52 12.51 5.72 1.68
N HIS A 53 11.20 5.64 1.86
CA HIS A 53 10.43 6.54 2.72
C HIS A 53 10.08 5.95 4.09
N GLY A 54 10.55 4.74 4.39
CA GLY A 54 10.32 4.08 5.67
C GLY A 54 8.85 3.66 5.90
N VAL A 55 8.07 3.52 4.84
CA VAL A 55 6.69 3.04 4.90
C VAL A 55 6.67 1.59 5.35
N THR A 56 5.93 1.29 6.41
CA THR A 56 5.73 -0.09 6.84
C THR A 56 4.70 -0.78 5.96
N ARG A 57 4.69 -2.12 5.95
CA ARG A 57 3.69 -2.87 5.19
C ARG A 57 2.26 -2.54 5.64
N ALA A 58 2.03 -2.43 6.95
CA ALA A 58 0.72 -2.08 7.49
C ALA A 58 0.28 -0.66 7.05
N ASP A 59 1.20 0.32 7.08
CA ASP A 59 0.88 1.66 6.60
C ASP A 59 0.58 1.67 5.10
N ALA A 60 1.33 0.90 4.30
CA ALA A 60 1.07 0.76 2.88
C ALA A 60 -0.29 0.13 2.58
N GLU A 61 -0.68 -0.91 3.33
CA GLU A 61 -2.01 -1.54 3.23
C GLU A 61 -3.12 -0.52 3.52
N GLN A 62 -2.97 0.26 4.60
CA GLN A 62 -3.92 1.32 4.97
C GLN A 62 -4.00 2.45 3.93
N MET A 63 -2.85 2.88 3.37
CA MET A 63 -2.83 3.86 2.29
C MET A 63 -3.59 3.37 1.05
N VAL A 64 -3.39 2.11 0.66
CA VAL A 64 -4.06 1.51 -0.50
C VAL A 64 -5.56 1.37 -0.26
N LEU A 65 -5.99 0.88 0.90
CA LEU A 65 -7.41 0.79 1.26
C LEU A 65 -8.08 2.17 1.26
N ALA A 66 -7.44 3.17 1.87
CA ALA A 66 -7.93 4.55 1.86
C ALA A 66 -8.05 5.13 0.44
N ALA A 67 -7.13 4.77 -0.47
CA ALA A 67 -7.21 5.16 -1.87
C ALA A 67 -8.35 4.46 -2.62
N ARG A 68 -8.53 3.15 -2.40
CA ARG A 68 -9.61 2.34 -2.99
C ARG A 68 -10.99 2.83 -2.57
N LEU A 69 -11.16 3.17 -1.30
CA LEU A 69 -12.40 3.78 -0.80
C LEU A 69 -12.67 5.11 -1.51
N LYS A 70 -11.66 5.97 -1.64
CA LYS A 70 -11.79 7.27 -2.31
C LYS A 70 -11.99 7.17 -3.82
N ALA A 71 -11.47 6.12 -4.44
CA ALA A 71 -11.72 5.78 -5.85
C ALA A 71 -13.09 5.08 -6.05
N GLY A 72 -13.77 4.69 -4.97
CA GLY A 72 -15.06 3.98 -5.03
C GLY A 72 -14.94 2.51 -5.44
N TRP A 73 -13.76 1.91 -5.31
CA TRP A 73 -13.53 0.49 -5.60
C TRP A 73 -14.00 -0.42 -4.47
N ILE A 74 -14.03 0.12 -3.24
CA ILE A 74 -14.60 -0.50 -2.05
C ILE A 74 -15.53 0.51 -1.37
N THR A 75 -16.45 -0.01 -0.58
CA THR A 75 -17.41 0.75 0.23
C THR A 75 -16.94 0.89 1.69
N GLU A 76 -17.56 1.81 2.44
CA GLU A 76 -17.28 1.97 3.87
C GLU A 76 -17.60 0.71 4.68
N ASP A 77 -18.67 -0.01 4.30
CA ASP A 77 -19.04 -1.28 4.93
C ASP A 77 -17.98 -2.38 4.71
N GLU A 78 -17.42 -2.47 3.49
CA GLU A 78 -16.34 -3.42 3.17
C GLU A 78 -15.06 -3.09 3.94
N LEU A 79 -14.69 -1.81 4.02
CA LEU A 79 -13.54 -1.38 4.82
C LEU A 79 -13.71 -1.72 6.30
N ALA A 80 -14.92 -1.49 6.86
CA ALA A 80 -15.21 -1.83 8.25
C ALA A 80 -15.11 -3.34 8.51
N ALA A 81 -15.52 -4.18 7.55
CA ALA A 81 -15.38 -5.63 7.66
C ALA A 81 -13.92 -6.10 7.62
N GLU A 82 -13.05 -5.45 6.84
CA GLU A 82 -11.61 -5.72 6.82
C GLU A 82 -10.92 -5.31 8.14
N GLU A 83 -11.27 -4.15 8.71
CA GLU A 83 -10.72 -3.68 9.99
C GLU A 83 -11.08 -4.63 11.15
N VAL A 84 -12.32 -5.13 11.19
CA VAL A 84 -12.75 -6.13 12.19
C VAL A 84 -11.98 -7.45 12.01
N SER A 85 -11.77 -7.88 10.78
CA SER A 85 -11.02 -9.11 10.49
C SER A 85 -9.53 -9.00 10.85
N ALA A 86 -8.94 -7.81 10.71
CA ALA A 86 -7.56 -7.54 11.08
C ALA A 86 -7.35 -7.53 12.60
N ASP A 87 -8.29 -6.97 13.37
CA ASP A 87 -8.24 -6.95 14.84
C ASP A 87 -8.41 -8.37 15.44
N GLU A 88 -9.26 -9.20 14.85
CA GLU A 88 -9.44 -10.60 15.27
C GLU A 88 -8.20 -11.49 14.99
N ALA A 89 -7.42 -11.18 13.96
CA ALA A 89 -6.22 -11.94 13.59
C ALA A 89 -4.99 -11.65 14.49
N VAL A 90 -4.95 -10.50 15.16
CA VAL A 90 -3.85 -10.12 16.08
C VAL A 90 -4.09 -10.62 17.51
N GLY A 91 -5.33 -11.05 17.82
CA GLY A 91 -5.74 -11.54 19.14
C GLY A 91 -5.71 -13.05 19.38
N ALA A 92 -5.28 -13.86 18.40
CA ALA A 92 -5.32 -15.34 18.45
C ALA A 92 -3.95 -16.01 18.63
#